data_AF-A0A7T8GP89-F1
#
_entry.id   AF-A0A7T8GP89-F1
#
_cell.length_a   1.000
_cell.length_b   1.000
_cell.length_c   1.000
_cell.angle_alpha   90.00
_cell.angle_beta   90.00
_cell.angle_gamma   90.00
#
_symmetry.space_group_name_H-M   'P 1'
#
loop_
_entity.id
_entity.type
_entity.pdbx_description
1 polymer ?
#
loop_
_entity_poly.entity_id
_entity_poly.type
_entity_poly.pdbx_seq_one_letter_code
_entity_poly.pdbx_strand_id
1 'polypeptide(L)' 'MVAAVTNHIRSLNWGYRVQLRSENVTYLNAYASFKDDHTLEVVDKKGAKKEVTAQDFIIATGGRPK' A
#
# COMPACT_ATOMS: atom_id res chain seq x y z
N MET A 1 27.44 10.02 -0.78
CA MET A 1 26.37 10.55 0.10
C MET A 1 24.98 10.11 -0.38
N VAL A 2 24.57 10.42 -1.60
CA VAL A 2 23.25 10.02 -2.16
C VAL A 2 23.01 8.50 -2.13
N ALA A 3 24.02 7.70 -2.46
CA ALA A 3 23.90 6.23 -2.44
C ALA A 3 23.62 5.67 -1.03
N ALA A 4 24.24 6.23 0.01
CA ALA A 4 24.03 5.79 1.39
C ALA A 4 22.60 6.07 1.86
N VAL A 5 22.07 7.26 1.52
CA VAL A 5 20.67 7.63 1.83
C VAL A 5 19.69 6.71 1.11
N THR A 6 19.85 6.51 -0.20
CA THR A 6 18.97 5.63 -0.99
C THR A 6 19.02 4.18 -0.48
N ASN A 7 20.19 3.68 -0.09
CA ASN A 7 20.34 2.33 0.46
C ASN A 7 19.65 2.19 1.81
N HIS A 8 19.76 3.20 2.69
CA HIS A 8 19.06 3.21 3.96
C HIS A 8 17.53 3.21 3.76
N ILE A 9 17.01 4.04 2.85
CA ILE A 9 15.57 4.07 2.51
C ILE A 9 15.09 2.70 1.99
N ARG A 10 15.88 2.03 1.14
CA ARG A 10 15.56 0.68 0.64
C ARG A 10 15.49 -0.35 1.77
N SER A 11 16.39 -0.26 2.75
CA SER A 11 16.38 -1.12 3.94
C SER A 11 15.10 -0.91 4.75
N LEU A 12 14.71 0.34 5.01
CA LEU A 12 13.46 0.67 5.72
C LEU A 12 12.22 0.14 4.98
N ASN A 13 12.13 0.35 3.67
CA ASN A 13 11.02 -0.16 2.85
C ASN A 13 10.90 -1.69 2.88
N TRP A 14 12.01 -2.40 3.05
CA TRP A 14 11.97 -3.85 3.25
C TRP A 14 11.52 -4.20 4.67
N GLY A 15 12.05 -3.52 5.68
CA GLY A 15 11.67 -3.70 7.08
C GLY A 15 10.16 -3.60 7.32
N TYR A 16 9.52 -2.55 6.77
CA TYR A 16 8.06 -2.39 6.89
C TYR A 16 7.28 -3.56 6.29
N ARG A 17 7.70 -4.09 5.13
CA ARG A 17 7.03 -5.24 4.50
C ARG A 17 7.19 -6.52 5.33
N VAL A 18 8.34 -6.69 5.99
CA VAL A 18 8.58 -7.83 6.87
C VAL A 18 7.71 -7.73 8.13
N GLN A 19 7.60 -6.54 8.73
CA GLN A 19 6.76 -6.31 9.91
C GLN A 19 5.28 -6.61 9.65
N LEU A 20 4.73 -6.09 8.54
CA LEU A 20 3.35 -6.40 8.14
C LEU A 20 3.14 -7.91 7.97
N ARG A 21 4.11 -8.61 7.37
CA ARG A 21 4.03 -10.07 7.21
C ARG A 21 4.08 -10.80 8.54
N SER A 22 4.96 -10.40 9.48
CA SER A 22 5.05 -11.04 10.80
C SER A 22 3.78 -10.88 11.63
N GLU A 23 3.05 -9.78 11.41
CA GLU A 23 1.78 -9.50 12.07
C GLU A 23 0.56 -10.04 11.29
N ASN A 24 0.79 -10.83 10.23
CA ASN A 24 -0.26 -11.38 9.35
C ASN A 24 -1.14 -10.32 8.67
N VAL A 25 -0.60 -9.12 8.43
CA VAL A 25 -1.27 -8.06 7.68
C VAL A 25 -1.05 -8.25 6.18
N THR A 26 -2.14 -8.35 5.43
CA THR A 26 -2.11 -8.47 3.97
C THR A 26 -1.68 -7.16 3.32
N TYR A 27 -0.45 -7.12 2.81
CA TYR A 27 0.05 -5.99 2.05
C TYR A 27 -0.30 -6.10 0.56
N LEU A 28 -1.04 -5.13 0.03
CA LEU A 28 -1.36 -4.98 -1.39
C LEU A 28 -0.69 -3.72 -1.95
N ASN A 29 0.21 -3.88 -2.91
CA ASN A 29 0.84 -2.76 -3.61
C ASN A 29 -0.02 -2.29 -4.79
N ALA A 30 -1.23 -1.85 -4.48
CA ALA A 30 -2.25 -1.49 -5.46
C ALA A 30 -2.85 -0.12 -5.15
N TYR A 31 -3.35 0.56 -6.19
CA TYR A 31 -4.11 1.79 -6.03
C TYR A 31 -5.58 1.43 -5.81
N ALA A 32 -6.19 1.95 -4.75
CA ALA A 32 -7.57 1.64 -4.38
C ALA A 32 -8.52 2.80 -4.67
N SER A 33 -9.71 2.47 -5.17
CA SER A 33 -10.82 3.39 -5.40
C SER A 33 -12.10 2.77 -4.85
N PHE A 34 -12.90 3.55 -4.11
CA PHE A 34 -14.23 3.10 -3.66
C PHE A 34 -15.15 2.93 -4.86
N LYS A 35 -15.73 1.73 -4.98
CA LYS A 35 -16.80 1.43 -5.95
C LYS A 35 -18.17 1.61 -5.29
N ASP A 36 -18.26 1.26 -4.01
CA ASP A 36 -19.40 1.47 -3.12
C ASP A 36 -18.91 1.55 -1.66
N ASP A 37 -19.84 1.61 -0.70
CA ASP A 37 -19.55 1.81 0.73
C ASP A 37 -18.69 0.69 1.34
N HIS A 38 -18.77 -0.54 0.81
CA HIS A 38 -18.11 -1.72 1.37
C HIS A 38 -17.14 -2.43 0.40
N THR A 39 -16.90 -1.85 -0.78
CA THR A 39 -16.12 -2.47 -1.86
C THR A 39 -15.13 -1.49 -2.48
N LEU A 40 -13.88 -1.92 -2.55
CA LEU A 40 -12.79 -1.25 -3.25
C LEU A 40 -12.47 -1.96 -4.57
N GLU A 41 -12.34 -1.19 -5.64
CA GLU A 41 -11.59 -1.61 -6.82
C GLU A 41 -10.11 -1.31 -6.57
N VAL A 42 -9.27 -2.35 -6.60
CA VAL A 42 -7.81 -2.22 -6.46
C VAL A 42 -7.12 -2.54 -7.78
N VAL A 43 -6.20 -1.66 -8.20
CA VAL A 43 -5.42 -1.78 -9.44
C VAL A 43 -3.95 -1.98 -9.08
N ASP A 44 -3.41 -3.16 -9.41
CA ASP A 44 -1.99 -3.44 -9.19
C ASP A 44 -1.11 -2.67 -10.20
N LYS A 45 0.20 -2.61 -9.96
CA LYS A 45 1.18 -1.95 -10.83
C LYS A 45 1.17 -2.44 -12.28
N LYS A 46 0.68 -3.66 -12.51
CA LYS A 46 0.55 -4.26 -13.85
C LYS A 46 -0.79 -3.91 -14.54
N GLY A 47 -1.65 -3.13 -13.90
CA GLY A 47 -2.99 -2.77 -14.40
C GLY A 47 -4.07 -3.83 -14.14
N ALA A 48 -3.75 -4.91 -13.44
CA ALA A 48 -4.74 -5.93 -13.08
C ALA A 48 -5.71 -5.38 -12.02
N LYS A 49 -7.01 -5.48 -12.31
CA LYS A 49 -8.09 -5.05 -11.41
C LYS A 49 -8.54 -6.22 -10.53
N LYS A 50 -8.81 -5.93 -9.26
CA LYS A 50 -9.44 -6.85 -8.32
C LYS A 50 -10.44 -6.08 -7.45
N GLU A 51 -11.43 -6.79 -6.96
CA GLU A 51 -12.37 -6.25 -5.99
C GLU A 51 -12.02 -6.78 -4.60
N VAL A 52 -12.04 -5.90 -3.60
CA VAL A 52 -11.80 -6.22 -2.20
C VAL A 52 -12.93 -5.62 -1.38
N THR A 53 -13.56 -6.44 -0.55
CA THR A 53 -14.61 -6.00 0.37
C THR A 53 -14.07 -5.92 1.80
N ALA A 54 -14.58 -4.98 2.58
CA ALA A 54 -14.30 -4.89 4.00
C ALA A 54 -15.51 -4.30 4.74
N GLN A 55 -15.63 -4.64 6.03
CA GLN A 55 -16.66 -4.08 6.89
C GLN A 55 -16.38 -2.59 7.18
N ASP A 56 -15.14 -2.28 7.56
CA ASP A 56 -14.73 -0.94 7.95
C ASP A 56 -13.51 -0.48 7.12
N PHE A 57 -13.40 0.82 6.89
CA PHE A 57 -12.28 1.43 6.17
C PHE A 57 -11.63 2.56 6.95
N ILE A 58 -10.31 2.64 6.84
CA ILE A 58 -9.50 3.75 7.35
C ILE A 58 -8.80 4.41 6.15
N ILE A 59 -9.06 5.71 5.93
CA ILE A 59 -8.45 6.48 4.84
C ILE A 59 -7.16 7.13 5.35
N ALA A 60 -6.01 6.66 4.87
CA ALA A 60 -4.68 7.14 5.27
C ALA A 60 -3.79 7.48 4.05
N THR A 61 -4.36 8.13 3.03
CA THR A 61 -3.69 8.38 1.73
C THR A 61 -2.69 9.54 1.73
N GLY A 62 -2.74 10.44 2.72
CA GLY A 62 -1.85 11.60 2.83
C GLY A 62 -2.05 12.66 1.74
N GLY A 63 -1.06 13.54 1.56
CA GLY A 63 -1.07 14.62 0.56
C GLY A 63 0.10 14.56 -0.43
N ARG A 64 0.04 15.40 -1.46
CA ARG A 64 1.12 15.57 -2.47
C ARG A 64 1.42 17.06 -2.67
N PRO A 65 2.68 17.44 -2.94
CA PRO A 65 3.02 18.82 -3.34
C PRO A 65 2.20 19.26 -4.56
N LYS A 66 1.84 20.55 -4.61
CA LYS A 66 1.17 21.18 -5.76
C LYS A 66 2.17 21.57 -6.85
#